data_AF-A0A091U9S8-F1
#
_entry.id   AF-A0A091U9S8-F1
#
_cell.length_a   1.000
_cell.length_b   1.000
_cell.length_c   1.000
_cell.angle_alpha   90.00
_cell.angle_beta   90.00
_cell.angle_gamma   90.00
#
_symmetry.space_group_name_H-M   'P 1'
#
loop_
_entity.id
_entity.type
_entity.pdbx_description
1 polymer ?
#
loop_
_entity_poly.entity_id
_entity_poly.type
_entity_poly.pdbx_seq_one_letter_code
_entity_poly.pdbx_strand_id
1 'polypeptide(L)'
;DFHLTLDMAQRYQKVKGFGGSVTDSAAINILSLSKDAQNHPLRCIEYNLVRVPMASTDFSVRLYTYADAEGDFQLKHFNLTEEDTRMKV
;
A
#
# COMPACT_ATOMS: atom_id res chain seq x y z
N ASP A 1 11.07 -41.10 -9.97
CA ASP A 1 9.90 -40.32 -10.40
C ASP A 1 9.12 -39.81 -9.21
N PHE A 2 8.77 -38.52 -9.25
CA PHE A 2 7.95 -37.86 -8.23
C PHE A 2 6.56 -37.60 -8.81
N HIS A 3 5.52 -37.99 -8.09
CA HIS A 3 4.13 -37.80 -8.48
C HIS A 3 3.43 -36.89 -7.46
N LEU A 4 2.77 -35.83 -7.96
CA LEU A 4 1.91 -34.95 -7.18
C LEU A 4 0.44 -35.26 -7.51
N THR A 5 -0.40 -35.49 -6.51
CA THR A 5 -1.83 -35.78 -6.68
C THR A 5 -2.67 -34.80 -5.86
N LEU A 6 -3.73 -34.26 -6.48
CA LEU A 6 -4.63 -33.28 -5.90
C LEU A 6 -5.95 -33.94 -5.51
N ASP A 7 -6.36 -33.83 -4.25
CA ASP A 7 -7.69 -34.20 -3.78
C ASP A 7 -8.58 -32.96 -3.69
N MET A 8 -9.59 -32.88 -4.57
CA MET A 8 -10.51 -31.74 -4.65
C MET A 8 -11.61 -31.75 -3.57
N ALA A 9 -11.80 -32.87 -2.86
CA ALA A 9 -12.73 -32.97 -1.73
C ALA A 9 -12.10 -32.42 -0.44
N GLN A 10 -10.77 -32.48 -0.33
CA GLN A 10 -10.05 -31.91 0.80
C GLN A 10 -9.95 -30.38 0.67
N ARG A 11 -10.67 -29.66 1.54
CA ARG A 11 -10.75 -28.19 1.52
C ARG A 11 -10.10 -27.56 2.74
N TYR A 12 -9.53 -26.37 2.52
CA TYR A 12 -8.91 -25.54 3.56
C TYR A 12 -9.43 -24.10 3.49
N GLN A 13 -8.59 -23.12 3.78
CA GLN A 13 -8.93 -21.71 3.79
C GLN A 13 -9.37 -21.18 2.40
N LYS A 14 -10.20 -20.14 2.43
CA LYS A 14 -10.46 -19.32 1.24
C LYS A 14 -9.41 -18.23 1.13
N VAL A 15 -8.94 -17.97 -0.08
CA VAL A 15 -8.04 -16.85 -0.37
C VAL A 15 -8.85 -15.56 -0.47
N LYS A 16 -8.45 -14.53 0.28
CA LYS A 16 -9.11 -13.22 0.25
C LYS A 16 -8.76 -12.43 -1.01
N GLY A 17 -7.50 -12.49 -1.44
CA GLY A 17 -7.02 -11.75 -2.60
C GLY A 17 -5.50 -11.69 -2.67
N PHE A 18 -5.02 -10.89 -3.63
CA PHE A 18 -3.62 -10.62 -3.90
C PHE A 18 -3.44 -9.14 -4.23
N GLY A 19 -2.29 -8.58 -3.86
CA GLY A 19 -1.92 -7.26 -4.31
C GLY A 19 -0.66 -6.69 -3.66
N GLY A 20 -0.59 -5.37 -3.55
CA GLY A 20 0.64 -4.66 -3.22
C GLY A 20 0.49 -3.61 -2.12
N SER A 21 1.58 -2.89 -1.83
CA SER A 21 1.60 -1.79 -0.87
C SER A 21 1.82 -0.46 -1.59
N VAL A 22 1.01 0.55 -1.28
CA VAL A 22 1.21 1.94 -1.76
C VAL A 22 1.99 2.70 -0.70
N THR A 23 3.32 2.52 -0.71
CA THR A 23 4.25 3.30 0.12
C THR A 23 4.52 4.67 -0.50
N ASP A 24 5.10 5.60 0.26
CA ASP A 24 5.48 6.93 -0.28
C ASP A 24 6.41 6.78 -1.49
N SER A 25 7.43 5.90 -1.38
CA SER A 25 8.32 5.60 -2.51
C SER A 25 7.56 5.07 -3.74
N ALA A 26 6.58 4.18 -3.55
CA ALA A 26 5.79 3.67 -4.67
C ALA A 26 4.99 4.80 -5.35
N ALA A 27 4.33 5.64 -4.55
CA ALA A 27 3.55 6.77 -5.03
C ALA A 27 4.41 7.81 -5.75
N ILE A 28 5.55 8.19 -5.18
CA ILE A 28 6.52 9.12 -5.79
C ILE A 28 6.99 8.60 -7.14
N ASN A 29 7.38 7.32 -7.23
CA ASN A 29 7.85 6.74 -8.47
C ASN A 29 6.75 6.70 -9.54
N ILE A 30 5.53 6.30 -9.17
CA ILE A 30 4.38 6.30 -10.10
C ILE A 30 4.11 7.73 -10.58
N LEU A 31 4.03 8.71 -9.67
CA LEU A 31 3.76 10.11 -10.02
C LEU A 31 4.86 10.77 -10.85
N SER A 32 6.09 10.23 -10.81
CA SER A 32 7.20 10.71 -11.65
C SER A 32 7.06 10.30 -13.13
N LEU A 33 6.19 9.34 -13.45
CA LEU A 33 5.92 8.90 -14.81
C LEU A 33 5.04 9.91 -15.57
N SER A 34 5.02 9.81 -16.91
CA SER A 34 4.04 10.55 -17.73
C SER A 34 2.61 10.10 -17.39
N LYS A 35 1.63 10.99 -17.61
CA LYS A 35 0.21 10.69 -17.33
C LYS A 35 -0.30 9.42 -18.01
N ASP A 36 0.16 9.17 -19.24
CA ASP A 36 -0.22 7.96 -19.98
C ASP A 36 0.38 6.69 -19.35
N ALA A 37 1.62 6.77 -18.87
CA ALA A 37 2.30 5.65 -18.21
C ALA A 37 1.75 5.37 -16.81
N GLN A 38 1.24 6.38 -16.09
CA GLN A 38 0.59 6.20 -14.77
C GLN A 38 -0.66 5.31 -14.82
N ASN A 39 -1.37 5.30 -15.95
CA ASN A 39 -2.63 4.55 -16.11
C ASN A 39 -2.43 3.04 -16.37
N HIS A 40 -1.21 2.61 -16.71
CA HIS A 40 -0.91 1.22 -17.07
C HIS A 40 -0.60 0.27 -15.90
N PRO A 41 0.25 0.61 -14.91
CA PRO A 41 0.79 -0.38 -13.96
C PRO A 41 -0.26 -1.07 -13.09
N LEU A 42 -1.37 -0.42 -12.76
CA LEU A 42 -2.40 -0.98 -11.87
C LEU A 42 -3.43 -1.86 -12.58
N ARG A 43 -3.56 -1.77 -13.92
CA ARG A 43 -4.62 -2.47 -14.67
C ARG A 43 -4.21 -3.85 -15.18
N CYS A 44 -2.92 -4.15 -15.27
CA CYS A 44 -2.44 -5.34 -15.98
C CYS A 44 -2.50 -6.66 -15.19
N ILE A 45 -2.75 -6.64 -13.88
CA ILE A 45 -2.60 -7.84 -13.02
C ILE A 45 -3.76 -8.09 -12.03
N GLU A 46 -4.89 -7.41 -12.21
CA GLU A 46 -6.14 -7.62 -11.44
C GLU A 46 -5.96 -7.66 -9.91
N TYR A 47 -5.10 -6.80 -9.36
CA TYR A 47 -4.94 -6.67 -7.91
C TYR A 47 -6.26 -6.27 -7.25
N ASN A 48 -6.63 -6.99 -6.19
CA ASN A 48 -7.87 -6.77 -5.45
C ASN A 48 -7.62 -6.47 -3.95
N LEU A 49 -6.34 -6.35 -3.55
CA LEU A 49 -5.92 -5.93 -2.21
C LEU A 49 -4.83 -4.85 -2.31
N VAL A 50 -4.91 -3.86 -1.44
CA VAL A 50 -3.88 -2.82 -1.29
C VAL A 50 -3.58 -2.62 0.19
N ARG A 51 -2.29 -2.58 0.53
CA ARG A 51 -1.80 -2.17 1.85
C ARG A 51 -1.38 -0.71 1.82
N VAL A 52 -1.88 0.09 2.76
CA VAL A 52 -1.52 1.51 2.90
C VAL A 52 -0.83 1.70 4.26
N PRO A 53 0.44 2.11 4.30
CA PRO A 53 1.10 2.49 5.55
C PRO A 53 0.47 3.75 6.15
N MET A 54 0.23 3.72 7.46
CA MET A 54 -0.19 4.88 8.23
C MET A 54 1.07 5.68 8.61
N ALA A 55 1.19 6.88 8.04
CA ALA A 55 2.36 7.76 8.10
C ALA A 55 3.63 7.14 7.48
N SER A 56 4.81 7.52 7.98
CA SER A 56 6.09 7.12 7.39
C SER A 56 6.47 5.65 7.64
N THR A 57 7.30 5.12 6.75
CA THR A 57 8.02 3.85 6.87
C THR A 57 9.48 4.03 6.45
N ASP A 58 10.28 2.97 6.43
CA ASP A 58 11.60 2.95 5.80
C ASP A 58 11.56 3.25 4.28
N PHE A 59 10.41 3.06 3.63
CA PHE A 59 10.14 3.47 2.24
C PHE A 59 9.57 4.89 2.11
N SER A 60 9.85 5.75 3.09
CA SER A 60 9.51 7.18 3.08
C SER A 60 10.76 8.04 2.98
N VAL A 61 10.66 9.20 2.33
CA VAL A 61 11.79 10.15 2.17
C VAL A 61 12.10 10.94 3.45
N ARG A 62 11.18 10.94 4.41
CA ARG A 62 11.34 11.55 5.73
C ARG A 62 10.58 10.73 6.78
N LEU A 63 11.00 10.87 8.03
CA LEU A 63 10.25 10.35 9.17
C LEU A 63 9.17 11.35 9.56
N TYR A 64 7.96 10.84 9.76
CA TYR A 64 6.81 11.61 10.24
C TYR A 64 5.73 10.68 10.80
N THR A 65 4.94 11.21 11.73
CA THR A 65 3.66 10.61 12.13
C THR A 65 2.51 11.57 11.83
N TYR A 66 1.28 11.16 12.12
CA TYR A 66 0.14 12.07 12.02
C TYR A 66 0.00 13.00 13.22
N ALA A 67 0.75 12.78 14.31
CA ALA A 67 0.62 13.52 15.56
C ALA A 67 2.00 13.71 16.23
N ASP A 68 2.91 14.39 15.54
CA ASP A 68 4.28 14.64 16.03
C ASP A 68 4.37 15.72 17.13
N ALA A 69 3.24 16.34 17.51
CA ALA A 69 3.18 17.33 18.59
C ALA A 69 3.35 16.64 19.96
N GLU A 70 4.42 17.00 20.68
CA GLU A 70 4.71 16.44 22.00
C GLU A 70 3.58 16.74 23.01
N GLY A 71 3.18 15.73 23.78
CA GLY A 71 2.14 15.84 24.79
C GLY A 71 0.70 15.94 24.24
N ASP A 72 0.49 15.74 22.93
CA ASP A 72 -0.84 15.83 22.31
C ASP A 72 -1.68 14.55 22.48
N PHE A 73 -1.93 14.15 23.73
CA PHE A 73 -2.77 12.99 24.04
C PHE A 73 -4.24 13.15 23.59
N GLN A 74 -4.66 14.39 23.31
CA GLN A 74 -6.00 14.71 22.81
C GLN A 74 -6.07 14.76 21.28
N LEU A 75 -4.95 14.54 20.57
CA LEU A 75 -4.85 14.54 19.11
C LEU A 75 -5.36 15.83 18.45
N LYS A 76 -5.18 16.99 19.10
CA LYS A 76 -5.64 18.29 18.57
C LYS A 76 -4.89 18.72 17.32
N HIS A 77 -3.67 18.23 17.13
CA HIS A 77 -2.81 18.52 15.98
C HIS A 77 -2.68 17.32 15.06
N PHE A 78 -3.54 16.29 15.21
CA PHE A 78 -3.56 15.16 14.29
C PHE A 78 -3.86 15.66 12.88
N ASN A 79 -3.00 15.35 11.92
CA ASN A 79 -3.22 15.71 10.53
C ASN A 79 -2.61 14.70 9.56
N LEU A 80 -3.29 14.48 8.43
CA LEU A 80 -2.70 13.79 7.30
C LEU A 80 -1.68 14.71 6.61
N THR A 81 -0.67 14.11 5.99
CA THR A 81 0.40 14.85 5.33
C THR A 81 0.20 14.94 3.82
N GLU A 82 1.09 15.66 3.12
CA GLU A 82 1.01 15.75 1.65
C GLU A 82 1.20 14.38 1.00
N GLU A 83 2.03 13.51 1.60
CA GLU A 83 2.23 12.13 1.17
C GLU A 83 0.90 11.35 1.14
N ASP A 84 0.00 11.59 2.09
CA ASP A 84 -1.30 10.91 2.14
C ASP A 84 -2.32 11.58 1.21
N THR A 85 -2.42 12.90 1.25
CA THR A 85 -3.49 13.67 0.58
C THR A 85 -3.25 13.94 -0.90
N ARG A 86 -1.99 13.83 -1.37
CA ARG A 86 -1.62 14.08 -2.76
C ARG A 86 -0.99 12.89 -3.47
N MET A 87 -0.48 11.90 -2.74
CA MET A 87 0.27 10.79 -3.36
C MET A 87 -0.43 9.43 -3.23
N LYS A 88 -1.06 9.13 -2.10
CA LYS A 88 -1.71 7.84 -1.83
C LYS A 88 -3.21 7.81 -2.17
N VAL A 89 -3.74 8.84 -2.85
CA VAL A 89 -5.17 8.99 -3.20
C VAL A 89 -5.45 8.48 -4.61
#